data_AF-A0A0C2VHG3-F1
#
_entry.id   AF-A0A0C2VHG3-F1
#
_cell.length_a   1.000
_cell.length_b   1.000
_cell.length_c   1.000
_cell.angle_alpha   90.00
_cell.angle_beta   90.00
_cell.angle_gamma   90.00
#
_symmetry.space_group_name_H-M   'P 1'
#
loop_
_entity.id
_entity.type
_entity.pdbx_description
1 polymer ?
#
loop_
_entity_poly.entity_id
_entity_poly.type
_entity_poly.pdbx_seq_one_letter_code
_entity_poly.pdbx_strand_id
1 'polypeptide(L)' 'MERLYHRLKSAEKALDSFEQLALLKQMTDIERDAAIQRFEFSFEAAWKAAKQFFMTLKELTPHHQKES' A
#
# COMPACT_ATOMS: atom_id res chain seq x y z
N MET A 1 -9.41 -12.34 -5.39
CA MET A 1 -9.95 -11.00 -5.08
C MET A 1 -9.98 -10.67 -3.59
N GLU A 2 -10.42 -11.56 -2.70
CA GLU A 2 -10.48 -11.32 -1.24
C GLU A 2 -9.14 -10.85 -0.63
N ARG A 3 -8.04 -11.54 -0.96
CA ARG A 3 -6.68 -11.14 -0.52
C ARG A 3 -6.28 -9.72 -0.96
N LEU A 4 -6.69 -9.30 -2.16
CA LEU A 4 -6.45 -7.94 -2.66
C LEU A 4 -7.23 -6.93 -1.83
N TYR A 5 -8.50 -7.21 -1.53
CA TYR A 5 -9.33 -6.35 -0.71
C TYR A 5 -8.74 -6.16 0.71
N HIS A 6 -8.27 -7.24 1.33
CA HIS A 6 -7.56 -7.15 2.61
C HIS A 6 -6.31 -6.26 2.52
N ARG A 7 -5.50 -6.39 1.46
CA ARG A 7 -4.31 -5.54 1.28
C ARG A 7 -4.64 -4.08 1.05
N LEU A 8 -5.69 -3.78 0.28
CA LEU A 8 -6.17 -2.42 0.08
C LEU A 8 -6.60 -1.80 1.42
N LYS A 9 -7.39 -2.52 2.21
CA LYS A 9 -7.81 -2.06 3.55
C LYS A 9 -6.62 -1.85 4.50
N SER A 10 -5.58 -2.68 4.41
CA SER A 10 -4.35 -2.48 5.18
C SER A 10 -3.58 -1.24 4.72
N ALA A 11 -3.52 -0.98 3.41
CA ALA A 11 -2.87 0.20 2.85
C ALA A 11 -3.61 1.49 3.23
N GLU A 12 -4.94 1.47 3.17
CA GLU A 12 -5.81 2.57 3.62
C GLU A 12 -5.56 2.90 5.11
N LYS A 13 -5.59 1.90 5.99
CA LYS A 13 -5.28 2.10 7.42
C LYS A 13 -3.88 2.66 7.68
N ALA A 14 -2.90 2.23 6.88
CA ALA A 14 -1.54 2.74 7.01
C ALA A 14 -1.45 4.22 6.59
N LEU A 15 -2.16 4.58 5.53
CA LEU A 15 -2.28 5.96 5.07
C LEU A 15 -3.00 6.84 6.11
N ASP A 16 -4.15 6.40 6.63
CA ASP A 16 -4.90 7.12 7.67
C ASP A 16 -4.01 7.41 8.89
N SER A 17 -3.19 6.44 9.30
CA SER A 17 -2.28 6.59 10.43
C SER A 17 -1.15 7.58 10.15
N PHE A 18 -0.68 7.67 8.89
CA PHE A 18 0.28 8.67 8.46
C PHE A 18 -0.36 10.07 8.45
N GLU A 19 -1.56 10.22 7.89
CA GLU A 19 -2.28 11.50 7.81
C GLU A 19 -2.53 12.12 9.19
N GLN A 20 -2.80 11.30 10.20
CA GLN A 20 -2.94 11.76 11.59
C GLN A 20 -1.71 12.53 12.10
N LEU A 21 -0.50 12.16 11.66
CA LEU A 21 0.71 12.92 11.99
C LEU A 21 0.95 14.02 10.98
N ALA A 22 0.88 13.72 9.68
CA ALA A 22 1.21 14.66 8.60
C ALA A 22 0.43 15.98 8.65
N LEU A 23 -0.78 15.97 9.21
CA LEU A 23 -1.64 17.15 9.36
C LEU A 23 -1.36 17.99 10.62
N LEU A 24 -0.44 17.57 11.48
CA LEU A 24 -0.05 18.34 12.66
C LEU A 24 0.69 19.62 12.24
N LYS A 25 0.24 20.76 12.76
CA LYS A 25 0.87 22.08 12.49
C LYS A 25 2.28 22.21 13.08
N GLN A 26 2.53 21.53 14.19
CA GLN A 26 3.85 21.45 14.83
C GLN A 26 4.06 20.01 15.28
N MET A 27 5.27 19.52 15.03
CA MET A 27 5.72 18.18 15.42
C MET A 27 6.98 18.33 16.26
N THR A 28 7.06 17.54 17.32
CA THR A 28 8.33 17.22 17.96
C THR A 28 9.21 16.38 17.03
N ASP A 29 10.50 16.26 17.34
CA ASP A 29 11.41 15.43 16.54
C ASP A 29 10.97 13.94 16.52
N ILE A 30 10.46 13.44 17.65
CA ILE A 30 9.92 12.06 17.75
C ILE A 30 8.69 11.88 16.86
N GLU A 31 7.77 12.85 16.85
CA GLU A 31 6.57 12.78 16.00
C GLU A 31 6.92 12.89 14.52
N ARG A 32 7.96 13.66 14.18
CA ARG A 32 8.48 13.76 12.81
C ARG A 32 9.06 12.44 12.35
N ASP A 33 9.88 11.78 13.17
CA ASP A 33 10.44 10.46 12.87
C ASP A 33 9.34 9.42 12.73
N ALA A 34 8.33 9.45 13.62
CA ALA A 34 7.16 8.60 13.52
C ALA A 34 6.36 8.87 12.22
N ALA A 35 6.24 10.12 11.78
CA ALA A 35 5.57 10.48 10.53
C ALA A 35 6.33 9.93 9.32
N ILE A 36 7.66 10.04 9.30
CA ILE A 36 8.51 9.45 8.24
C ILE A 36 8.33 7.93 8.21
N GLN A 37 8.38 7.27 9.36
CA GLN A 37 8.20 5.82 9.43
C GLN A 37 6.81 5.37 8.94
N ARG A 38 5.75 6.12 9.30
CA ARG A 38 4.37 5.83 8.85
C ARG A 38 4.20 6.11 7.36
N PHE A 39 4.85 7.13 6.82
CA PHE A 39 4.91 7.37 5.38
C PHE A 39 5.52 6.16 4.65
N GLU A 40 6.72 5.72 5.06
CA GLU A 40 7.40 4.57 4.45
C GLU A 40 6.53 3.31 4.51
N PHE A 41 5.90 3.06 5.66
CA PHE A 41 5.00 1.92 5.83
C PHE A 41 3.75 2.01 4.95
N SER A 42 3.14 3.19 4.83
CA SER A 42 1.97 3.41 3.96
C SER A 42 2.32 3.16 2.49
N PHE A 43 3.50 3.61 2.05
CA PHE A 43 4.00 3.38 0.70
C PHE A 43 4.26 1.89 0.45
N GLU A 44 4.88 1.19 1.40
CA GLU A 44 5.14 -0.25 1.27
C GLU A 44 3.82 -1.05 1.21
N ALA A 45 2.83 -0.69 2.03
CA ALA A 45 1.52 -1.32 2.03
C ALA A 45 0.80 -1.11 0.68
N ALA A 46 0.81 0.12 0.15
CA ALA A 46 0.28 0.44 -1.17
C ALA A 46 0.98 -0.35 -2.28
N TRP A 47 2.31 -0.43 -2.25
CA TRP A 47 3.09 -1.22 -3.21
C TRP A 47 2.77 -2.72 -3.15
N LYS A 48 2.61 -3.27 -1.95
CA LYS A 48 2.19 -4.66 -1.74
C LYS A 48 0.79 -4.92 -2.30
N ALA A 49 -0.14 -3.97 -2.19
CA ALA A 49 -1.47 -4.06 -2.78
C ALA A 49 -1.41 -4.00 -4.31
N ALA A 50 -0.68 -3.04 -4.88
CA ALA A 50 -0.49 -2.90 -6.33
C ALA A 50 0.12 -4.16 -6.97
N LYS A 51 1.18 -4.71 -6.37
CA LYS A 51 1.77 -5.98 -6.83
C LYS A 51 0.75 -7.13 -6.84
N GLN A 52 -0.07 -7.25 -5.79
CA GLN A 52 -1.09 -8.29 -5.71
C GLN A 52 -2.16 -8.10 -6.81
N PHE A 53 -2.55 -6.87 -7.09
CA PHE A 53 -3.48 -6.56 -8.18
C PHE A 53 -2.90 -7.00 -9.53
N PHE A 54 -1.65 -6.64 -9.84
CA PHE A 54 -1.00 -7.07 -11.08
C PHE A 54 -0.86 -8.59 -11.20
N MET A 55 -0.54 -9.28 -10.10
CA MET A 55 -0.48 -10.76 -10.09
C MET A 55 -1.85 -11.36 -10.39
N THR A 56 -2.90 -10.89 -9.71
CA THR A 56 -4.26 -11.37 -9.94
C THR A 56 -4.75 -11.05 -11.35
N LEU A 57 -4.42 -9.89 -11.91
CA LEU A 57 -4.72 -9.58 -13.32
C LEU A 57 -4.01 -10.54 -14.28
N LYS A 58 -2.72 -10.81 -14.08
CA LYS A 58 -1.95 -11.75 -14.91
C LYS A 58 -2.54 -13.16 -14.89
N GLU A 59 -3.00 -13.62 -13.72
CA GLU A 59 -3.67 -14.91 -13.57
C GLU A 59 -5.03 -14.97 -14.29
N LEU A 60 -5.72 -13.82 -14.40
CA LEU A 60 -7.02 -13.70 -15.08
C LEU A 60 -6.91 -13.50 -16.59
N THR A 61 -5.76 -13.06 -17.10
CA THR A 61 -5.47 -13.04 -18.53
C THR A 61 -4.96 -14.41 -18.97
N PRO A 62 -5.69 -15.16 -19.83
CA PRO A 62 -5.17 -16.41 -20.36
C PRO A 62 -3.85 -16.13 -21.07
N HIS A 63 -2.81 -16.88 -20.73
CA HIS A 63 -1.63 -16.98 -21.56
C HIS A 63 -2.10 -17.39 -22.95
N HIS A 64 -2.14 -16.44 -23.88
CA HIS A 64 -2.14 -16.79 -25.29
C HIS A 64 -0.82 -17.52 -25.51
N GLN A 65 -0.89 -18.85 -25.46
CA GLN A 65 0.15 -19.72 -25.96
C GLN A 65 0.41 -19.26 -27.39
N LYS A 66 1.55 -18.62 -27.61
CA LYS A 66 2.12 -18.63 -28.95
C LYS A 66 2.65 -20.04 -29.16
N GLU A 67 1.82 -20.85 -29.80
CA GLU A 67 2.31 -21.92 -30.67
C GLU A 67 3.32 -21.31 -31.64
N SER A 68 4.56 -21.79 -31.59
CA SER A 68 5.58 -21.72 -32.65
C SER A 68 6.64 -22.76 -32.33
#